data_AF-A0A964BNW8-F1
#
_entry.id   AF-A0A964BNW8-F1
#
_cell.length_a   1.000
_cell.length_b   1.000
_cell.length_c   1.000
_cell.angle_alpha   90.00
_cell.angle_beta   90.00
_cell.angle_gamma   90.00
#
_symmetry.space_group_name_H-M   'P 1'
#
loop_
_entity.id
_entity.type
_entity.pdbx_description
1 polymer ?
#
loop_
_entity_poly.entity_id
_entity_poly.type
_entity_poly.pdbx_seq_one_letter_code
_entity_poly.pdbx_strand_id
1 'polypeptide(L)' 'MTNMEQKSQKSNSEELNYLTREFVKQDCGTNGAILSDQDCDIIIDKVKQLHSVGKFHHTGVYWIANSLAADGLIQVKQR' A
#
# COMPACT_ATOMS: atom_id res chain seq x y z
N MET A 1 -25.31 8.14 29.96
CA MET A 1 -24.27 7.10 29.83
C MET A 1 -24.88 6.06 28.89
N THR A 2 -24.45 5.83 27.66
CA THR A 2 -23.15 5.97 26.99
C THR A 2 -23.42 6.17 25.49
N ASN A 3 -23.03 7.32 24.93
CA ASN A 3 -22.91 7.50 23.48
C ASN A 3 -21.58 6.86 23.05
N MET A 4 -21.61 5.58 22.70
CA MET A 4 -20.53 4.93 21.96
C MET A 4 -21.10 4.43 20.64
N GLU A 5 -20.26 4.42 19.61
CA GLU A 5 -20.51 3.84 18.27
C GLU A 5 -21.14 4.74 17.20
N GLN A 6 -20.67 5.99 17.06
CA GLN A 6 -20.66 6.67 15.77
C GLN A 6 -19.37 7.49 15.58
N LYS A 7 -18.23 6.80 15.49
CA LYS A 7 -16.98 7.37 14.99
C LYS A 7 -16.24 6.35 14.14
N SER A 8 -16.76 6.07 12.95
CA SER A 8 -15.93 5.49 11.90
C SER A 8 -16.62 5.69 10.56
N GLN A 9 -16.37 6.83 9.92
CA GLN A 9 -16.59 7.10 8.48
C GLN A 9 -16.40 8.61 8.20
N LYS A 10 -15.21 9.15 8.49
CA LYS A 10 -14.82 10.49 8.02
C LYS A 10 -13.31 10.74 8.18
N SER A 11 -12.49 10.14 7.31
CA SER A 11 -11.13 10.63 6.96
C SER A 11 -10.41 9.80 5.87
N ASN A 12 -11.03 8.78 5.26
CA ASN A 12 -10.28 7.72 4.55
C ASN A 12 -9.45 8.13 3.32
N SER A 13 -9.64 9.30 2.69
CA SER A 13 -8.87 9.68 1.50
C SER A 13 -7.60 10.46 1.81
N GLU A 14 -7.59 11.29 2.87
CA GLU A 14 -6.45 12.16 3.15
C GLU A 14 -5.25 11.42 3.73
N GLU A 15 -5.49 10.31 4.45
CA GLU A 15 -4.47 9.52 5.12
C GLU A 15 -3.50 8.80 4.17
N LEU A 16 -3.88 8.59 2.90
CA LEU A 16 -3.04 7.95 1.88
C LEU A 16 -2.57 8.91 0.78
N ASN A 17 -2.71 10.22 0.96
CA ASN A 17 -2.27 11.21 -0.04
C ASN A 17 -0.76 11.16 -0.33
N TYR A 18 0.05 10.64 0.60
CA TYR A 18 1.48 10.45 0.42
C TYR A 18 1.85 9.27 -0.50
N LEU A 19 0.89 8.37 -0.77
CA LEU A 19 1.11 7.12 -1.48
C LEU A 19 1.14 7.34 -3.00
N THR A 20 2.26 7.88 -3.49
CA THR A 20 2.53 8.08 -4.92
C THR A 20 3.39 6.96 -5.50
N ARG A 21 3.52 6.88 -6.83
CA ARG A 21 4.44 5.93 -7.48
C ARG A 21 5.88 6.15 -7.05
N GLU A 22 6.30 7.41 -6.90
CA GLU A 22 7.63 7.78 -6.43
C GLU A 22 7.87 7.26 -5.02
N PHE A 23 6.88 7.41 -4.12
CA PHE A 23 6.97 6.84 -2.78
C PHE A 23 7.13 5.32 -2.82
N VAL A 24 6.32 4.61 -3.62
CA VAL A 24 6.40 3.15 -3.75
C VAL A 24 7.77 2.72 -4.28
N LYS A 25 8.28 3.38 -5.32
CA LYS A 25 9.61 3.11 -5.89
C LYS A 25 10.72 3.38 -4.87
N GLN A 26 10.60 4.43 -4.06
CA GLN A 26 11.59 4.75 -3.04
C GLN A 26 11.57 3.72 -1.90
N ASP A 27 10.39 3.42 -1.35
CA ASP A 27 10.20 2.47 -0.24
C ASP A 27 10.68 1.06 -0.62
N CYS A 28 10.26 0.58 -1.80
CA CYS A 28 10.70 -0.72 -2.30
C CYS A 28 12.16 -0.69 -2.76
N GLY A 29 12.60 0.41 -3.36
CA GLY A 29 13.94 0.60 -3.91
C GLY A 29 15.04 0.66 -2.87
N THR A 30 14.75 1.04 -1.62
CA THR A 30 15.70 0.91 -0.49
C THR A 30 16.23 -0.51 -0.34
N ASN A 31 15.44 -1.52 -0.73
CA ASN A 31 15.82 -2.94 -0.70
C ASN A 31 16.26 -3.48 -2.07
N GLY A 32 16.58 -2.62 -3.04
CA GLY A 32 17.07 -3.03 -4.37
C GLY A 32 15.98 -3.34 -5.40
N ALA A 33 14.69 -3.23 -5.05
CA ALA A 33 13.59 -3.47 -5.96
C ALA A 33 13.52 -2.41 -7.08
N ILE A 34 13.33 -2.87 -8.31
CA ILE A 34 12.97 -2.03 -9.46
C ILE A 34 11.55 -2.42 -9.88
N LEU A 35 10.65 -1.45 -9.83
CA LEU A 35 9.23 -1.58 -10.16
C LEU A 35 8.91 -0.78 -11.41
N SER A 36 8.07 -1.34 -12.28
CA SER A 36 7.43 -0.55 -13.34
C SER A 36 6.34 0.36 -12.77
N ASP A 37 5.90 1.34 -13.55
CA ASP A 37 4.76 2.19 -13.17
C ASP A 37 3.49 1.36 -12.95
N GLN A 38 3.28 0.32 -13.75
CA GLN A 38 2.15 -0.58 -13.62
C GLN A 38 2.20 -1.39 -12.33
N ASP A 39 3.37 -1.90 -11.93
CA ASP A 39 3.54 -2.59 -10.66
C ASP A 39 3.25 -1.64 -9.48
N CYS A 40 3.69 -0.39 -9.58
CA CYS A 40 3.40 0.62 -8.57
C CYS A 40 1.90 0.86 -8.43
N ASP A 41 1.16 0.97 -9.54
CA ASP A 41 -0.29 1.17 -9.50
C ASP A 41 -1.01 -0.01 -8.82
N ILE A 42 -0.60 -1.25 -9.12
CA ILE A 42 -1.15 -2.46 -8.49
C ILE A 42 -0.90 -2.45 -6.98
N ILE A 43 0.31 -2.08 -6.54
CA ILE A 43 0.66 -1.94 -5.12
C ILE A 43 -0.21 -0.88 -4.44
N ILE A 44 -0.35 0.29 -5.07
CA ILE A 44 -1.15 1.41 -4.56
C ILE A 44 -2.61 0.98 -4.39
N ASP A 45 -3.18 0.31 -5.38
CA ASP A 45 -4.55 -0.19 -5.33
C ASP A 45 -4.72 -1.23 -4.21
N LYS A 46 -3.73 -2.10 -4.01
CA LYS A 46 -3.76 -3.07 -2.91
C LYS A 46 -3.70 -2.40 -1.54
N VAL A 47 -2.87 -1.37 -1.38
CA VAL A 47 -2.80 -0.58 -0.14
C VAL A 47 -4.15 0.10 0.13
N LYS A 48 -4.75 0.75 -0.87
CA LYS A 48 -6.08 1.38 -0.75
C LYS A 48 -7.15 0.35 -0.38
N GLN A 49 -7.12 -0.83 -1.00
CA GLN A 49 -8.03 -1.92 -0.65
C GLN A 49 -7.88 -2.33 0.83
N LEU A 50 -6.64 -2.58 1.29
CA LEU A 50 -6.38 -2.99 2.68
C LEU A 50 -6.76 -1.91 3.69
N HIS A 51 -6.51 -0.64 3.35
CA HIS A 51 -6.88 0.52 4.19
C HIS A 51 -8.40 0.65 4.30
N SER A 52 -9.13 0.48 3.19
CA SER A 52 -10.60 0.55 3.18
C SER A 52 -11.29 -0.47 4.10
N VAL A 53 -10.63 -1.61 4.37
CA VAL A 53 -11.15 -2.66 5.26
C VAL A 53 -10.49 -2.65 6.66
N GLY A 54 -9.73 -1.60 6.99
CA GLY A 54 -9.03 -1.46 8.28
C GLY A 54 -7.90 -2.47 8.52
N LYS A 55 -7.47 -3.19 7.47
CA LYS A 55 -6.40 -4.19 7.53
C LYS A 55 -5.03 -3.63 7.15
N PHE A 56 -4.97 -2.36 6.75
CA PHE A 56 -3.70 -1.66 6.58
C PHE A 56 -3.17 -1.21 7.94
N HIS A 57 -2.58 -2.15 8.67
CA HIS A 57 -1.85 -1.88 9.90
C HIS A 57 -0.53 -2.64 9.81
N HIS A 58 0.58 -1.92 9.99
CA HIS A 58 1.95 -2.46 10.10
C HIS A 58 2.57 -3.16 8.86
N THR A 59 1.81 -3.59 7.87
CA THR A 59 2.36 -4.08 6.59
C THR A 59 2.72 -2.90 5.70
N GLY A 60 3.98 -2.44 5.78
CA GLY A 60 4.51 -1.40 4.90
C GLY A 60 4.38 -1.74 3.41
N VAL A 61 4.54 -0.74 2.55
CA VAL A 61 4.38 -0.85 1.08
C VAL A 61 5.29 -1.93 0.50
N TYR A 62 6.54 -2.03 0.96
CA TYR A 62 7.45 -3.12 0.62
C TYR A 62 6.91 -4.54 0.86
N TRP A 63 6.24 -4.80 1.99
CA TRP A 63 5.69 -6.13 2.28
C TRP A 63 4.54 -6.50 1.33
N ILE A 64 3.72 -5.51 0.99
CA ILE A 64 2.65 -5.68 0.00
C ILE A 64 3.25 -5.98 -1.37
N ALA A 65 4.30 -5.26 -1.77
CA ALA A 65 5.03 -5.55 -3.01
C ALA A 65 5.59 -6.98 -3.03
N ASN A 66 6.22 -7.44 -1.95
CA ASN A 66 6.73 -8.80 -1.86
C ASN A 66 5.63 -9.87 -1.94
N SER A 67 4.49 -9.65 -1.27
CA SER A 67 3.35 -10.57 -1.36
C SER A 67 2.83 -10.65 -2.79
N LEU A 68 2.64 -9.50 -3.44
CA LEU A 68 2.17 -9.45 -4.83
C LEU A 68 3.16 -10.10 -5.80
N ALA A 69 4.47 -9.97 -5.56
CA ALA A 69 5.51 -10.61 -6.37
C ALA A 69 5.50 -12.14 -6.19
N ALA A 70 5.33 -12.62 -4.96
CA ALA A 70 5.21 -14.05 -4.66
C ALA A 70 3.97 -14.66 -5.34
N ASP A 71 2.88 -13.90 -5.45
CA ASP A 71 1.66 -14.28 -6.17
C ASP A 71 1.78 -14.10 -7.70
N GLY A 72 2.91 -13.60 -8.21
CA GLY A 72 3.16 -13.35 -9.64
C GLY A 72 2.36 -12.18 -10.24
N LEU A 73 1.76 -11.33 -9.40
CA LEU A 73 0.92 -10.21 -9.79
C LEU A 73 1.70 -8.96 -10.19
N ILE A 74 2.96 -8.86 -9.74
CA ILE A 74 3.90 -7.81 -10.14
C ILE A 74 5.26 -8.42 -10.49
N GLN A 75 6.05 -7.70 -11.27
CA GLN A 75 7.39 -8.14 -11.68
C GLN A 75 8.46 -7.29 -11.00
N VAL A 76 8.92 -7.74 -9.83
CA VAL A 76 10.01 -7.07 -9.09
C VAL A 76 11.36 -7.54 -9.63
N LYS A 77 12.13 -6.63 -10.24
CA LYS A 77 13.54 -6.90 -10.55
C LYS A 77 14.43 -6.49 -9.39
N GLN A 78 15.55 -7.19 -9.22
CA GLN A 78 16.59 -6.84 -8.26
C GLN A 78 17.74 -6.15 -8.98
N ARG A 79 18.35 -5.14 -8.34
CA ARG A 79 19.59 -4.49 -8.80
C ARG A 79 20.81 -5.38 -8.65
#